data_AF-A0A1F6V8L8-F1
#
_entry.id   AF-A0A1F6V8L8-F1
#
_cell.length_a   1.000
_cell.length_b   1.000
_cell.length_c   1.000
_cell.angle_alpha   90.00
_cell.angle_beta   90.00
_cell.angle_gamma   90.00
#
_symmetry.space_group_name_H-M   'P 1'
#
loop_
_entity.id
_entity.type
_entity.pdbx_description
1 polymer ?
#
loop_
_entity_poly.entity_id
_entity_poly.type
_entity_poly.pdbx_seq_one_letter_code
_entity_poly.pdbx_strand_id
1 'polypeptide(L)' 'MFEFLFKIWYMIAVLPFLLFHEGNKRLTDFLKKRNIYSGWDVWHSLLVVLIILFVILWFNGYRF' A
#
# COMPACT_ATOMS: atom_id res chain seq x y z
N MET A 1 3.79 -15.09 -26.88
CA MET A 1 2.62 -15.28 -25.97
C MET A 1 3.03 -15.29 -24.50
N PHE A 2 4.06 -16.07 -24.12
CA PHE A 2 4.57 -16.11 -22.73
C PHE A 2 5.07 -14.76 -22.19
N GLU A 3 5.83 -13.98 -22.98
CA GLU A 3 6.27 -12.62 -22.59
C GLU A 3 5.11 -11.65 -22.32
N PHE A 4 4.00 -11.80 -23.05
CA PHE A 4 2.84 -10.94 -22.88
C PHE A 4 2.13 -11.24 -21.56
N LEU A 5 1.97 -12.52 -21.24
CA LEU A 5 1.45 -12.98 -19.95
C LEU A 5 2.38 -12.58 -18.80
N PHE A 6 3.70 -12.66 -18.98
CA PHE A 6 4.67 -12.26 -17.98
C PHE A 6 4.61 -10.75 -17.67
N LYS A 7 4.48 -9.89 -18.70
CA LYS A 7 4.30 -8.44 -18.52
C LYS A 7 3.02 -8.10 -17.77
N ILE A 8 1.91 -8.77 -18.11
CA ILE A 8 0.63 -8.60 -17.39
C ILE A 8 0.79 -9.03 -15.93
N TRP A 9 1.41 -10.18 -15.69
CA TRP A 9 1.64 -10.68 -14.34
C TRP A 9 2.52 -9.73 -13.52
N TYR A 10 3.59 -9.20 -14.11
CA TYR A 10 4.43 -8.18 -13.48
C TYR A 10 3.65 -6.90 -13.16
N MET A 11 2.79 -6.44 -14.08
CA MET A 11 1.94 -5.26 -13.84
C MET A 11 0.92 -5.48 -12.72
N ILE A 12 0.41 -6.69 -12.55
CA ILE A 12 -0.58 -6.99 -11.50
C ILE A 12 0.10 -7.28 -10.16
N ALA A 13 1.22 -8.00 -10.16
CA ALA A 13 1.85 -8.50 -8.94
C ALA A 13 2.95 -7.60 -8.40
N VAL A 14 3.72 -6.91 -9.26
CA VAL A 14 4.89 -6.13 -8.82
C VAL A 14 4.62 -4.64 -8.81
N LEU A 15 3.91 -4.14 -9.83
CA LEU A 15 3.61 -2.72 -9.96
C LEU A 15 2.87 -2.13 -8.74
N PRO A 16 1.84 -2.79 -8.16
CA PRO A 16 1.13 -2.23 -7.03
C PRO A 16 2.00 -2.08 -5.79
N PHE A 17 2.95 -3.01 -5.57
CA PHE A 17 3.90 -2.92 -4.46
C PHE A 17 4.90 -1.78 -4.68
N LEU A 18 5.38 -1.59 -5.91
CA LEU A 18 6.26 -0.47 -6.25
C LEU A 18 5.56 0.88 -6.07
N LEU A 19 4.31 0.98 -6.54
CA LEU A 19 3.47 2.18 -6.35
C LEU A 19 3.20 2.45 -4.87
N PHE A 20 2.89 1.42 -4.09
CA PHE A 20 2.69 1.55 -2.65
C PHE A 20 3.95 2.03 -1.94
N HIS A 21 5.10 1.44 -2.26
CA HIS A 21 6.38 1.81 -1.65
C HIS A 21 6.78 3.25 -1.97
N GLU A 22 6.65 3.66 -3.23
CA GLU A 22 6.95 5.04 -3.66
C GLU A 22 5.96 6.04 -3.06
N GLY A 23 4.67 5.69 -3.03
CA GLY A 23 3.64 6.49 -2.35
C GLY A 23 3.91 6.67 -0.86
N ASN A 24 4.34 5.59 -0.19
CA ASN A 24 4.71 5.63 1.22
C ASN A 24 5.91 6.56 1.49
N LYS A 25 6.94 6.53 0.64
CA LYS A 25 8.07 7.46 0.77
C LYS A 25 7.60 8.91 0.69
N ARG A 26 6.80 9.26 -0.33
CA ARG A 26 6.27 10.62 -0.49
C ARG A 26 5.38 11.04 0.68
N LEU A 27 4.56 10.12 1.20
CA LEU A 27 3.73 10.37 2.38
C LEU A 27 4.59 10.62 3.62
N THR A 28 5.61 9.79 3.84
CA THR A 28 6.57 9.93 4.94
C THR A 28 7.28 11.28 4.87
N ASP A 29 7.76 11.67 3.69
CA ASP A 29 8.42 12.95 3.47
C ASP A 29 7.48 14.12 3.73
N PHE A 30 6.20 14.01 3.31
CA PHE A 30 5.18 15.01 3.61
C PHE A 30 4.91 15.13 5.12
N LEU A 31 4.75 14.02 5.82
CA LEU A 31 4.50 13.97 7.27
C LEU A 31 5.67 14.54 8.08
N LYS A 32 6.90 14.21 7.68
CA LYS A 32 8.13 14.78 8.25
C LYS A 32 8.22 16.27 7.98
N LYS A 33 7.97 16.71 6.74
CA LYS A 33 8.00 18.14 6.36
C LYS A 33 6.98 18.98 7.13
N ARG A 34 5.82 18.42 7.45
CA ARG A 34 4.77 19.08 8.24
C ARG A 34 4.97 18.96 9.75
N ASN A 35 6.03 18.29 10.20
CA ASN A 35 6.34 18.02 11.60
C ASN A 35 5.18 17.33 12.35
N ILE A 36 4.35 16.56 11.63
CA ILE A 36 3.17 15.87 12.18
C ILE A 36 3.62 14.58 12.85
N TYR A 37 4.49 13.83 12.17
CA TYR A 37 4.97 12.55 12.69
C TYR A 37 6.32 12.19 12.04
N SER A 38 7.40 12.32 12.81
CA SER A 38 8.76 12.07 12.33
C SER A 38 9.11 10.58 12.27
N GLY A 39 8.46 9.76 13.10
CA GLY A 39 8.64 8.31 13.19
C GLY A 39 7.80 7.49 12.22
N TRP A 40 7.18 8.12 11.22
CA TRP A 40 6.41 7.39 10.22
C TRP A 40 7.35 6.47 9.42
N ASP A 41 7.02 5.18 9.39
CA ASP A 41 7.80 4.14 8.72
C ASP A 41 6.87 3.19 7.94
N VAL A 42 7.44 2.38 7.06
CA VAL A 42 6.73 1.42 6.18
C VAL A 42 5.73 0.56 6.97
N TRP A 43 6.09 0.14 8.18
CA TRP A 43 5.22 -0.65 9.07
C TRP A 43 3.92 0.07 9.44
N HIS A 44 3.96 1.38 9.67
CA HIS A 44 2.77 2.17 9.98
C HIS A 44 1.83 2.22 8.77
N SER A 45 2.37 2.43 7.57
CA SER A 45 1.57 2.40 6.34
C SER A 45 0.97 1.04 6.05
N LEU A 46 1.70 -0.04 6.33
CA LEU A 46 1.20 -1.39 6.17
C LEU A 46 0.05 -1.65 7.15
N LEU A 47 0.16 -1.19 8.40
CA LEU A 47 -0.89 -1.27 9.41
C LEU A 47 -2.14 -0.50 8.99
N VAL A 48 -1.99 0.72 8.46
CA VAL A 48 -3.12 1.50 7.91
C VAL A 48 -3.82 0.76 6.78
N VAL A 49 -3.05 0.19 5.84
CA VAL A 49 -3.63 -0.61 4.72
C VAL A 49 -4.38 -1.83 5.25
N LEU A 50 -3.84 -2.54 6.24
CA LEU A 50 -4.53 -3.67 6.88
C LEU A 50 -5.82 -3.25 7.57
N ILE A 51 -5.83 -2.11 8.27
CA ILE A 51 -7.05 -1.58 8.90
C ILE A 51 -8.09 -1.24 7.82
N ILE A 52 -7.69 -0.56 6.74
CA ILE A 52 -8.60 -0.22 5.64
C ILE A 52 -9.19 -1.50 5.01
N LEU A 53 -8.36 -2.49 4.73
CA LEU A 53 -8.78 -3.80 4.21
C LEU A 53 -9.75 -4.48 5.16
N PHE A 54 -9.44 -4.51 6.45
CA PHE A 54 -10.30 -5.08 7.47
C PHE A 54 -11.67 -4.39 7.49
N VAL A 55 -11.71 -3.06 7.46
CA VAL A 55 -12.94 -2.27 7.42
C VAL A 55 -13.75 -2.57 6.15
N ILE A 56 -13.10 -2.65 4.98
CA ILE A 56 -13.77 -2.99 3.72
C ILE A 56 -14.36 -4.41 3.77
N LEU A 57 -13.60 -5.39 4.25
CA LEU A 57 -14.06 -6.77 4.40
C LEU A 57 -15.24 -6.85 5.35
N TRP A 58 -15.17 -6.14 6.48
CA TRP A 58 -16.24 -6.04 7.45
C TRP A 58 -17.53 -5.46 6.84
N PHE A 59 -17.43 -4.36 6.09
CA PHE A 59 -18.58 -3.76 5.41
C PHE A 59 -19.16 -4.66 4.31
N ASN A 60 -18.33 -5.44 3.63
CA ASN A 60 -18.76 -6.44 2.65
C ASN A 60 -19.39 -7.69 3.29
N GLY A 61 -19.61 -7.71 4.61
CA GLY A 61 -20.29 -8.79 5.30
C GLY A 61 -19.40 -9.99 5.61
N TYR A 62 -18.09 -9.89 5.36
CA TYR A 62 -17.10 -10.81 5.94
C TYR A 62 -16.94 -10.43 7.42
N ARG A 63 -17.91 -10.87 8.23
CA ARG A 63 -17.82 -10.79 9.69
C ARG A 63 -16.96 -11.96 10.15
N PHE A 64 -15.88 -11.63 10.88
CA PHE A 64 -15.01 -12.60 11.52
C PHE A 64 -15.79 -13.45 12.54
#